data_AF-K1P7L1-F1
#
_entry.id   AF-K1P7L1-F1
#
_cell.length_a   1.000
_cell.length_b   1.000
_cell.length_c   1.000
_cell.angle_alpha   90.00
_cell.angle_beta   90.00
_cell.angle_gamma   90.00
#
_symmetry.space_group_name_H-M   'P 1'
#
loop_
_entity.id
_entity.type
_entity.pdbx_description
1 polymer ?
#
loop_
_entity_poly.entity_id
_entity_poly.type
_entity_poly.pdbx_seq_one_letter_code
_entity_poly.pdbx_strand_id
1 'polypeptide(L)'
;MADFDKQTRYVKYSSFNVGHETSKYKVTLSGYSGNIENTDQFCVGFVADCFTAVDGGINDMMFSTKDNRNDISSEDCANKYRAGWWYSNCHCANPNGQYLDGYNTQGGVGITYERWLGQWYALKSTQFMVKQITKPTQTSETKKAALPAYD
;
A
#
# COMPACT_ATOMS: atom_id res chain seq x y z
N MET A 1 11.86 1.43 2.13
CA MET A 1 12.05 2.64 1.33
C MET A 1 13.34 3.30 1.78
N ALA A 2 14.12 3.87 0.87
CA ALA A 2 15.37 4.57 1.20
C ALA A 2 15.51 5.86 0.39
N ASP A 3 16.10 6.87 1.01
CA ASP A 3 16.45 8.15 0.38
C ASP A 3 17.92 8.17 -0.09
N PHE A 4 18.38 9.31 -0.60
CA PHE A 4 19.75 9.47 -1.07
C PHE A 4 20.76 9.65 0.07
N ASP A 5 20.30 10.05 1.27
CA ASP A 5 21.11 10.21 2.49
C ASP A 5 21.21 8.92 3.33
N LYS A 6 20.81 7.78 2.75
CA LYS A 6 20.85 6.44 3.35
C LYS A 6 19.90 6.28 4.56
N GLN A 7 18.96 7.19 4.74
CA GLN A 7 17.86 6.98 5.68
C GLN A 7 16.89 5.98 5.10
N THR A 8 16.34 5.13 5.96
CA THR A 8 15.35 4.14 5.57
C THR A 8 14.08 4.27 6.39
N ARG A 9 12.95 4.09 5.73
CA ARG A 9 11.63 3.97 6.36
C ARG A 9 10.89 2.77 5.81
N TYR A 10 9.98 2.21 6.60
CA TYR A 10 9.16 1.08 6.20
C TYR A 10 7.72 1.22 6.70
N VAL A 11 6.84 0.60 5.94
CA VAL A 11 5.47 0.30 6.32
C VAL A 11 5.25 -1.20 6.19
N LYS A 12 4.44 -1.75 7.07
CA LYS A 12 4.14 -3.17 7.15
C LYS A 12 2.67 -3.35 7.50
N TYR A 13 2.02 -4.28 6.82
CA TYR A 13 0.63 -4.64 7.06
C TYR A 13 0.56 -6.10 7.48
N SER A 14 -0.25 -6.42 8.49
CA SER A 14 -0.46 -7.80 8.91
C SER A 14 -1.40 -8.55 7.97
N SER A 15 -2.20 -7.84 7.17
CA SER A 15 -3.01 -8.40 6.09
C SER A 15 -2.77 -7.63 4.80
N PHE A 16 -2.58 -8.36 3.71
CA PHE A 16 -2.46 -7.84 2.35
C PHE A 16 -3.12 -8.84 1.41
N ASN A 17 -4.03 -8.36 0.57
CA ASN A 17 -4.64 -9.16 -0.48
C ASN A 17 -4.83 -8.33 -1.74
N VAL A 18 -4.64 -8.98 -2.89
CA VAL A 18 -4.90 -8.43 -4.22
C VAL A 18 -5.94 -9.34 -4.87
N GLY A 19 -7.03 -8.75 -5.32
CA GLY A 19 -8.11 -9.45 -6.00
C GLY A 19 -7.73 -9.94 -7.40
N HIS A 20 -8.64 -10.65 -8.03
CA HIS A 20 -8.49 -11.11 -9.41
C HIS A 20 -8.71 -9.96 -10.42
N GLU A 21 -8.42 -10.23 -11.68
CA GLU A 21 -8.64 -9.30 -12.79
C GLU A 21 -10.10 -8.85 -12.91
N THR A 22 -11.07 -9.73 -12.59
CA THR A 22 -12.51 -9.40 -12.58
C THR A 22 -12.85 -8.29 -11.59
N SER A 23 -12.07 -8.17 -10.52
CA SER A 23 -12.12 -7.06 -9.55
C SER A 23 -11.08 -5.98 -9.82
N LYS A 24 -10.49 -5.95 -11.03
CA LYS A 24 -9.42 -5.01 -11.42
C LYS A 24 -8.27 -4.98 -10.43
N TYR A 25 -7.89 -6.16 -9.94
CA TYR A 25 -6.82 -6.35 -8.96
C TYR A 25 -7.00 -5.51 -7.68
N LYS A 26 -8.25 -5.27 -7.23
CA LYS A 26 -8.54 -4.47 -6.03
C LYS A 26 -7.68 -4.90 -4.84
N VAL A 27 -7.07 -3.94 -4.15
CA VAL A 27 -6.18 -4.21 -3.01
C VAL A 27 -6.91 -4.00 -1.68
N THR A 28 -6.61 -4.85 -0.69
CA THR A 28 -7.04 -4.64 0.71
C THR A 28 -5.87 -4.81 1.66
N LEU A 29 -5.83 -3.96 2.69
CA LEU A 29 -4.74 -3.82 3.66
C LEU A 29 -5.31 -3.63 5.05
N SER A 30 -4.67 -4.24 6.06
CA SER A 30 -4.98 -3.93 7.46
C SER A 30 -3.82 -4.23 8.41
N GLY A 31 -3.92 -3.71 9.63
CA GLY A 31 -2.92 -3.90 10.68
C GLY A 31 -1.59 -3.23 10.35
N TYR A 32 -1.65 -1.93 10.03
CA TYR A 32 -0.47 -1.11 9.81
C TYR A 32 0.47 -1.13 11.03
N SER A 33 1.76 -1.24 10.74
CA SER A 33 2.88 -0.98 11.63
C SER A 33 4.02 -0.41 10.80
N GLY A 34 4.89 0.41 11.37
CA GLY A 34 5.95 1.05 10.61
C GLY A 34 6.67 2.10 11.43
N ASN A 35 7.67 2.73 10.82
CA ASN A 35 8.43 3.81 11.42
C ASN A 35 8.29 5.13 10.63
N ILE A 36 7.17 5.32 9.95
CA ILE A 36 6.86 6.61 9.32
C ILE A 36 6.60 7.61 10.43
N GLU A 37 7.56 8.51 10.58
CA GLU A 37 7.43 9.72 11.36
C GLU A 37 6.92 10.77 10.39
N ASN A 38 5.79 11.40 10.72
CA ASN A 38 5.23 12.43 9.87
C ASN A 38 6.16 13.66 9.90
N THR A 39 7.05 13.74 8.92
CA THR A 39 8.02 14.83 8.78
C THR A 39 7.52 15.96 7.89
N ASP A 40 6.37 15.79 7.24
CA ASP A 40 5.73 16.87 6.50
C ASP A 40 4.85 17.70 7.45
N GLN A 41 5.33 18.91 7.75
CA GLN A 41 4.62 19.89 8.57
C GLN A 41 3.23 20.25 8.04
N PHE A 42 2.96 20.03 6.74
CA PHE A 42 1.68 20.32 6.11
C PHE A 42 0.69 19.15 6.19
N CYS A 43 1.14 17.93 6.45
CA CYS A 43 0.30 16.75 6.56
C CYS A 43 -0.25 16.56 7.98
N VAL A 44 -1.13 17.43 8.47
CA VAL A 44 -1.73 17.27 9.81
C VAL A 44 -2.79 16.16 9.85
N GLY A 45 -2.56 15.05 10.58
CA GLY A 45 -3.56 13.99 10.76
C GLY A 45 -3.07 12.73 11.50
N PHE A 46 -4.02 11.95 12.04
CA PHE A 46 -3.81 10.77 12.91
C PHE A 46 -3.34 9.49 12.18
N VAL A 47 -3.39 9.44 10.85
CA VAL A 47 -2.97 8.26 10.06
C VAL A 47 -1.54 8.48 9.59
N ALA A 48 -0.62 7.68 10.11
CA ALA A 48 0.82 7.87 9.88
C ALA A 48 1.28 7.41 8.48
N ASP A 49 0.51 6.57 7.78
CA ASP A 49 0.92 5.97 6.51
C ASP A 49 0.07 6.41 5.31
N CYS A 50 0.63 6.27 4.11
CA CYS A 50 -0.03 6.65 2.86
C CYS A 50 -1.02 5.63 2.32
N PHE A 51 -0.87 4.34 2.62
CA PHE A 51 -1.67 3.31 1.95
C PHE A 51 -3.05 3.12 2.59
N THR A 52 -3.17 3.41 3.89
CA THR A 52 -4.45 3.42 4.63
C THR A 52 -4.99 4.83 4.88
N ALA A 53 -4.32 5.86 4.35
CA ALA A 53 -4.82 7.23 4.38
C ALA A 53 -6.21 7.34 3.74
N VAL A 54 -7.06 8.20 4.30
CA VAL A 54 -8.41 8.44 3.77
C VAL A 54 -8.37 9.06 2.38
N ASP A 55 -7.42 9.97 2.15
CA ASP A 55 -7.19 10.62 0.86
C ASP A 55 -5.86 10.14 0.27
N GLY A 56 -5.87 9.80 -1.02
CA GLY A 56 -4.72 9.25 -1.73
C GLY A 56 -4.28 7.84 -1.29
N GLY A 57 -5.00 7.20 -0.35
CA GLY A 57 -4.74 5.83 0.07
C GLY A 57 -5.18 4.80 -0.96
N ILE A 58 -4.68 3.57 -0.82
CA ILE A 58 -4.92 2.49 -1.78
C ILE A 58 -5.92 1.46 -1.29
N ASN A 59 -6.24 1.45 0.01
CA ASN A 59 -7.12 0.43 0.56
C ASN A 59 -8.50 0.45 -0.13
N ASP A 60 -8.95 -0.71 -0.58
CA ASP A 60 -10.15 -0.93 -1.39
C ASP A 60 -10.15 -0.29 -2.79
N MET A 61 -9.01 0.21 -3.28
CA MET A 61 -8.91 0.79 -4.63
C MET A 61 -8.60 -0.27 -5.69
N MET A 62 -9.08 -0.01 -6.91
CA MET A 62 -8.80 -0.82 -8.09
C MET A 62 -7.50 -0.37 -8.77
N PHE A 63 -6.81 -1.30 -9.42
CA PHE A 63 -5.57 -0.98 -10.12
C PHE A 63 -5.87 -0.26 -11.43
N SER A 64 -5.15 0.83 -11.66
CA SER A 64 -5.27 1.67 -12.86
C SER A 64 -3.95 1.77 -13.57
N THR A 65 -4.02 1.84 -14.90
CA THR A 65 -2.88 2.03 -15.80
C THR A 65 -3.23 3.09 -16.83
N LYS A 66 -2.23 3.56 -17.60
CA LYS A 66 -2.40 4.60 -18.63
C LYS A 66 -3.51 4.30 -19.65
N ASP A 67 -3.81 3.02 -19.85
CA ASP A 67 -4.72 2.46 -20.84
C ASP A 67 -6.00 1.86 -20.21
N ASN A 68 -6.10 1.87 -18.88
CA ASN A 68 -7.24 1.30 -18.16
C ASN A 68 -7.48 2.08 -16.86
N ARG A 69 -8.43 3.02 -16.90
CA ARG A 69 -8.79 3.91 -15.79
C ARG A 69 -9.82 3.24 -14.87
N ASN A 70 -9.41 2.95 -13.64
CA ASN A 70 -10.27 2.43 -12.56
C ASN A 70 -10.16 3.28 -11.28
N ASP A 71 -9.54 4.46 -11.35
CA ASP A 71 -9.42 5.41 -10.25
C ASP A 71 -10.74 6.12 -9.97
N ILE A 72 -10.89 6.62 -8.74
CA ILE A 72 -12.08 7.36 -8.31
C ILE A 72 -11.89 8.88 -8.41
N SER A 73 -10.71 9.34 -8.85
CA SER A 73 -10.42 10.75 -9.02
C SER A 73 -11.17 11.34 -10.21
N SER A 74 -11.40 12.64 -10.19
CA SER A 74 -11.83 13.37 -11.38
C SER A 74 -10.73 13.45 -12.45
N GLU A 75 -9.47 13.36 -12.06
CA GLU A 75 -8.30 13.38 -12.93
C GLU A 75 -7.92 12.00 -13.46
N ASP A 76 -7.20 11.94 -14.59
CA ASP A 76 -6.58 10.71 -15.07
C ASP A 76 -5.22 10.52 -14.38
N CYS A 77 -5.23 9.85 -13.23
CA CYS A 77 -4.07 9.75 -12.34
C CYS A 77 -2.92 8.96 -12.96
N ALA A 78 -3.22 7.87 -13.68
CA ALA A 78 -2.19 7.04 -14.28
C ALA A 78 -1.42 7.79 -15.38
N ASN A 79 -2.11 8.62 -16.18
CA ASN A 79 -1.45 9.47 -17.16
C ASN A 79 -0.72 10.66 -16.51
N LYS A 80 -1.33 11.32 -15.52
CA LYS A 80 -0.74 12.47 -14.81
C LYS A 80 0.56 12.11 -14.08
N TYR A 81 0.55 10.99 -13.34
CA TYR A 81 1.67 10.55 -12.49
C TYR A 81 2.53 9.45 -13.11
N ARG A 82 2.23 9.08 -14.36
CA ARG A 82 3.06 8.23 -15.24
C ARG A 82 3.39 6.86 -14.65
N ALA A 83 2.45 6.27 -13.92
CA ALA A 83 2.63 4.97 -13.28
C ALA A 83 1.31 4.16 -13.26
N GLY A 84 1.46 2.85 -13.13
CA GLY A 84 0.34 1.96 -12.78
C GLY A 84 0.24 1.85 -11.26
N TRP A 85 -0.94 2.10 -10.70
CA TRP A 85 -1.14 2.09 -9.24
C TRP A 85 -2.60 1.87 -8.86
N TRP A 86 -2.83 1.56 -7.59
CA TRP A 86 -4.15 1.55 -6.97
C TRP A 86 -4.56 2.97 -6.57
N TYR A 87 -4.89 3.79 -7.55
CA TYR A 87 -5.23 5.19 -7.33
C TYR A 87 -6.62 5.37 -6.70
N SER A 88 -6.70 6.22 -5.68
CA SER A 88 -7.97 6.75 -5.15
C SER A 88 -8.24 8.13 -5.76
N ASN A 89 -8.23 9.20 -4.96
CA ASN A 89 -8.04 10.56 -5.45
C ASN A 89 -6.56 10.75 -5.80
N CYS A 90 -6.15 10.07 -6.87
CA CYS A 90 -4.76 9.82 -7.21
C CYS A 90 -4.00 9.12 -6.08
N HIS A 91 -2.96 9.73 -5.50
CA HIS A 91 -2.10 9.01 -4.57
C HIS A 91 -1.45 9.89 -3.49
N CYS A 92 -1.27 9.29 -2.32
CA CYS A 92 -0.33 9.75 -1.28
C CYS A 92 1.09 9.22 -1.54
N ALA A 93 1.22 8.09 -2.24
CA ALA A 93 2.50 7.47 -2.55
C ALA A 93 2.49 6.90 -3.97
N ASN A 94 3.58 7.12 -4.71
CA ASN A 94 3.76 6.60 -6.07
C ASN A 94 5.05 5.75 -6.14
N PRO A 95 5.08 4.56 -5.54
CA PRO A 95 6.28 3.75 -5.47
C PRO A 95 6.66 3.09 -6.82
N ASN A 96 5.75 3.17 -7.81
CA ASN A 96 5.95 2.78 -9.21
C ASN A 96 6.27 4.00 -10.12
N GLY A 97 6.50 5.18 -9.52
CA GLY A 97 6.79 6.41 -10.24
C GLY A 97 8.15 6.39 -10.94
N GLN A 98 8.43 7.47 -11.66
CA GLN A 98 9.69 7.62 -12.39
C GLN A 98 10.88 7.68 -11.43
N TYR A 99 11.99 7.05 -11.82
CA TYR A 99 13.22 7.16 -11.07
C TYR A 99 13.83 8.55 -11.27
N LEU A 100 13.83 9.36 -10.22
CA LEU A 100 14.36 10.73 -10.21
C LEU A 100 15.30 10.91 -9.00
N ASP A 101 16.18 11.90 -9.07
CA ASP A 101 17.24 12.13 -8.08
C ASP A 101 16.81 13.15 -7.01
N GLY A 102 16.15 12.67 -5.95
CA GLY A 102 15.78 13.48 -4.79
C GLY A 102 14.79 14.61 -5.12
N TYR A 103 15.07 15.81 -4.63
CA TYR A 103 14.22 16.99 -4.84
C TYR A 103 14.11 17.34 -6.33
N ASN A 104 12.88 17.51 -6.81
CA ASN A 104 12.61 17.80 -8.20
C ASN A 104 11.31 18.61 -8.37
N THR A 105 11.09 19.14 -9.58
CA THR A 105 9.91 19.95 -9.93
C THR A 105 8.74 19.12 -10.47
N GLN A 106 8.84 17.79 -10.49
CA GLN A 106 7.81 16.88 -11.02
C GLN A 106 7.02 16.25 -9.87
N GLY A 107 6.29 17.09 -9.13
CA GLY A 107 5.54 16.69 -7.93
C GLY A 107 4.66 15.46 -8.15
N GLY A 108 4.87 14.41 -7.35
CA GLY A 108 4.16 13.14 -7.38
C GLY A 108 4.50 12.19 -8.53
N VAL A 109 5.27 12.63 -9.53
CA VAL A 109 5.65 11.79 -10.69
C VAL A 109 6.76 10.80 -10.33
N GLY A 110 7.65 11.19 -9.43
CA GLY A 110 8.77 10.35 -9.00
C GLY A 110 8.35 9.17 -8.11
N ILE A 111 9.32 8.38 -7.66
CA ILE A 111 9.10 7.39 -6.59
C ILE A 111 8.83 8.14 -5.28
N THR A 112 7.57 8.43 -4.94
CA THR A 112 7.24 9.29 -3.79
C THR A 112 6.54 8.54 -2.66
N TYR A 113 6.70 9.06 -1.44
CA TYR A 113 5.93 8.69 -0.27
C TYR A 113 5.69 9.94 0.57
N GLU A 114 4.53 10.58 0.39
CA GLU A 114 4.26 11.94 0.86
C GLU A 114 4.45 12.12 2.37
N ARG A 115 3.97 11.16 3.17
CA ARG A 115 4.08 11.19 4.64
C ARG A 115 5.51 11.12 5.19
N TRP A 116 6.51 10.94 4.33
CA TRP A 116 7.93 10.97 4.70
C TRP A 116 8.64 12.18 4.08
N LEU A 117 8.88 12.23 2.78
CA LEU A 117 9.66 13.32 2.15
C LEU A 117 8.83 14.23 1.23
N GLY A 118 7.50 14.12 1.30
CA GLY A 118 6.58 14.89 0.47
C GLY A 118 6.51 14.40 -0.98
N GLN A 119 5.69 15.08 -1.78
CA GLN A 119 5.48 14.76 -3.20
C GLN A 119 6.60 15.26 -4.12
N TRP A 120 7.45 16.17 -3.64
CA TRP A 120 8.51 16.82 -4.44
C TRP A 120 9.89 16.17 -4.28
N TYR A 121 9.99 15.11 -3.47
CA TYR A 121 11.21 14.34 -3.28
C TYR A 121 11.00 12.91 -3.81
N ALA A 122 11.82 12.52 -4.79
CA ALA A 122 11.85 11.14 -5.27
C ALA A 122 12.84 10.31 -4.44
N LEU A 123 12.35 9.19 -3.93
CA LEU A 123 13.12 8.22 -3.16
C LEU A 123 14.13 7.50 -4.04
N LYS A 124 15.27 7.15 -3.44
CA LYS A 124 16.32 6.37 -4.11
C LYS A 124 15.91 4.94 -4.37
N SER A 125 15.08 4.35 -3.50
CA SER A 125 14.57 2.99 -3.73
C SER A 125 13.31 2.67 -2.94
N THR A 126 12.48 1.82 -3.54
CA THR A 126 11.32 1.15 -2.95
C THR A 126 11.49 -0.35 -3.12
N GLN A 127 10.97 -1.12 -2.17
CA GLN A 127 10.95 -2.58 -2.25
C GLN A 127 9.66 -3.07 -1.60
N PHE A 128 8.94 -3.93 -2.31
CA PHE A 128 7.79 -4.66 -1.79
C PHE A 128 8.19 -6.11 -1.52
N MET A 129 7.78 -6.62 -0.37
CA MET A 129 8.01 -8.00 0.04
C MET A 129 6.73 -8.53 0.65
N VAL A 130 6.35 -9.76 0.29
CA VAL A 130 5.17 -10.43 0.82
C VAL A 130 5.63 -11.70 1.54
N LYS A 131 5.13 -11.90 2.76
CA LYS A 131 5.34 -13.12 3.53
C LYS A 131 4.00 -13.82 3.71
N GLN A 132 3.93 -15.10 3.34
CA GLN A 132 2.75 -15.91 3.61
C GLN A 132 2.55 -16.08 5.12
N ILE A 133 1.32 -15.84 5.60
CA ILE A 133 0.93 -16.13 6.96
C ILE A 133 0.22 -17.48 6.94
N THR A 134 0.97 -18.55 7.25
CA THR A 134 0.37 -19.87 7.46
C THR A 134 -0.50 -19.82 8.71
N LYS A 135 -1.82 -20.06 8.55
CA LYS A 135 -2.68 -20.31 9.70
C LYS A 135 -2.14 -21.53 10.45
N PRO A 136 -2.16 -21.56 11.80
CA PRO A 136 -1.88 -22.78 12.54
C PRO A 136 -2.82 -23.88 12.03
N THR A 137 -2.25 -25.01 11.62
CA THR A 137 -3.03 -26.20 11.26
C THR A 137 -3.92 -26.55 12.45
N GLN A 138 -5.24 -26.43 12.30
CA GLN A 138 -6.15 -27.02 13.28
C GLN A 138 -6.07 -28.54 13.13
N THR A 139 -5.38 -29.22 14.04
CA THR A 139 -5.53 -30.66 14.22
C THR A 139 -6.94 -30.90 14.75
N SER A 140 -7.83 -31.39 13.90
CA SER A 140 -9.12 -31.93 14.34
C SER A 140 -8.85 -33.20 15.15
N GLU A 141 -8.90 -33.11 16.48
CA GLU A 141 -9.04 -34.30 17.32
C GLU A 141 -10.47 -34.83 17.19
N THR A 142 -10.63 -35.95 16.49
CA THR A 142 -11.89 -36.70 16.49
C THR A 142 -12.06 -37.34 17.86
N LYS A 143 -12.76 -36.65 18.78
CA LYS A 143 -13.29 -37.31 20.00
C LYS A 143 -14.36 -38.32 19.58
N LYS A 144 -13.97 -39.59 19.49
CA LYS A 144 -14.89 -40.72 19.38
C LYS A 144 -15.58 -40.90 20.73
N ALA A 145 -16.79 -40.37 20.86
CA ALA A 145 -17.66 -40.70 21.99
C ALA A 145 -18.10 -42.17 21.86
N ALA A 146 -17.63 -43.03 22.76
CA ALA A 146 -18.21 -44.34 22.96
C ALA A 146 -19.53 -44.18 23.73
N LEU A 147 -20.63 -44.65 23.15
CA LEU A 147 -21.89 -44.81 23.87
C LEU A 147 -21.73 -45.96 24.88
N PRO A 148 -22.15 -45.82 26.15
CA PRO A 148 -22.23 -46.96 27.06
C PRO A 148 -23.34 -47.90 26.61
N ALA A 149 -23.05 -49.20 26.63
CA ALA A 149 -24.04 -50.25 26.52
C ALA A 149 -24.97 -50.21 27.75
N TYR A 150 -26.25 -50.43 27.51
CA TYR A 150 -27.26 -50.63 28.54
C TYR A 150 -27.16 -52.04 29.12
N ASP A 151 -27.36 -52.16 30.43
CA ASP A 151 -27.84 -53.37 31.11
C ASP A 151 -29.24 -53.11 31.66
#